data_AF-A0A7X5SAJ7-F1
#
_entry.id   AF-A0A7X5SAJ7-F1
#
_cell.length_a   1.000
_cell.length_b   1.000
_cell.length_c   1.000
_cell.angle_alpha   90.00
_cell.angle_beta   90.00
_cell.angle_gamma   90.00
#
_symmetry.space_group_name_H-M   'P 1'
#
loop_
_entity.id
_entity.type
_entity.pdbx_description
1 polymer ?
#
loop_
_entity_poly.entity_id
_entity_poly.type
_entity_poly.pdbx_seq_one_letter_code
_entity_poly.pdbx_strand_id
1 'polypeptide(L)' 'TMPGFGELFRAVSVDEIGTSSLQSRAFAGLANHSFVFCLPGSTSACRTAWEKIVRAQLDARTKPCNLATLRPRLGE' A
#
# COMPACT_ATOMS: atom_id res chain seq x y z
N THR A 1 8.56 -4.27 8.62
CA THR A 1 8.01 -3.24 7.70
C THR A 1 7.79 -3.87 6.34
N MET A 2 7.00 -3.25 5.46
CA MET A 2 6.74 -3.69 4.07
C MET A 2 7.30 -2.62 3.11
N PRO A 3 8.61 -2.66 2.78
CA PRO A 3 9.27 -1.59 2.02
C PRO A 3 8.66 -1.34 0.64
N GLY A 4 8.27 -2.42 -0.05
CA GLY A 4 7.68 -2.37 -1.39
C GLY A 4 6.41 -1.51 -1.47
N PHE A 5 5.67 -1.31 -0.38
CA PHE A 5 4.52 -0.41 -0.39
C PHE A 5 4.92 1.04 -0.62
N GLY A 6 5.93 1.53 0.11
CA GLY A 6 6.38 2.92 -0.03
C GLY A 6 7.05 3.18 -1.38
N GLU A 7 7.80 2.19 -1.87
CA GLU A 7 8.41 2.21 -3.21
C GLU A 7 7.35 2.27 -4.31
N LEU A 8 6.38 1.35 -4.28
CA LEU A 8 5.30 1.31 -5.27
C LEU A 8 4.42 2.56 -5.20
N PHE A 9 4.09 3.02 -3.99
CA PHE A 9 3.32 4.26 -3.81
C PHE A 9 4.02 5.46 -4.43
N ARG A 10 5.33 5.62 -4.19
CA ARG A 10 6.10 6.70 -4.81
C ARG A 10 6.16 6.56 -6.32
N ALA A 11 6.38 5.35 -6.83
CA ALA A 11 6.44 5.07 -8.27
C ALA A 11 5.13 5.47 -8.97
N VAL A 12 3.97 5.03 -8.48
CA VAL A 12 2.68 5.41 -9.09
C VAL A 12 2.33 6.89 -8.88
N SER A 13 2.85 7.52 -7.82
CA SER A 13 2.62 8.94 -7.55
C SER A 13 3.47 9.85 -8.44
N VAL A 14 4.60 9.39 -8.99
CA VAL A 14 5.43 10.20 -9.90
C VAL A 14 4.63 10.60 -11.14
N ASP A 15 3.79 9.70 -11.66
CA ASP A 15 2.96 9.99 -12.83
C ASP A 15 1.89 11.05 -12.56
N GLU A 16 1.44 11.20 -11.31
CA GLU A 16 0.37 12.13 -10.92
C GLU A 16 0.89 13.48 -10.41
N ILE A 17 1.97 13.49 -9.63
CA ILE A 17 2.47 14.69 -8.93
C ILE A 17 3.97 14.98 -9.17
N GLY A 18 4.61 14.22 -10.06
CA GLY A 18 6.00 14.39 -10.45
C GLY A 18 6.96 14.22 -9.27
N THR A 19 7.95 15.10 -9.20
CA THR A 19 9.00 15.09 -8.16
C THR A 19 8.46 15.33 -6.76
N SER A 20 7.25 15.89 -6.60
CA SER A 20 6.58 16.03 -5.31
C SER A 20 6.37 14.69 -4.61
N SER A 21 6.35 13.57 -5.35
CA SER A 21 6.33 12.20 -4.81
C SER A 21 7.47 11.95 -3.82
N LEU A 22 8.63 12.60 -3.98
CA LEU A 22 9.78 12.50 -3.07
C LEU A 22 9.43 12.86 -1.61
N GLN A 23 8.51 13.81 -1.40
CA GLN A 23 8.13 14.26 -0.06
C GLN A 23 7.24 13.26 0.69
N SER A 24 6.72 12.25 -0.02
CA SER A 24 5.82 11.25 0.57
C SER A 24 6.60 10.15 1.30
N ARG A 25 6.46 10.15 2.64
CA ARG A 25 6.98 9.10 3.53
C ARG A 25 5.94 8.00 3.81
N ALA A 26 5.18 7.62 2.78
CA ALA A 26 4.21 6.54 2.88
C ALA A 26 4.94 5.23 3.21
N PHE A 27 4.39 4.45 4.14
CA PHE A 27 4.94 3.15 4.51
C PHE A 27 3.82 2.21 4.94
N ALA A 28 4.12 0.92 4.98
CA ALA A 28 3.20 -0.07 5.51
C ALA A 28 3.96 -1.16 6.29
N GLY A 29 3.22 -1.98 7.02
CA GLY A 29 3.78 -3.10 7.76
C GLY A 29 2.70 -4.02 8.31
N LEU A 30 3.16 -5.05 9.01
CA LEU A 30 2.33 -5.95 9.80
C LEU A 30 2.65 -5.71 11.27
N ALA A 31 1.63 -5.47 12.09
CA ALA A 31 1.75 -5.37 13.54
C ALA A 31 0.58 -6.13 14.18
N ASN A 32 0.88 -7.05 15.09
CA ASN A 32 -0.14 -7.85 15.79
C ASN A 32 -1.20 -8.45 14.84
N HIS A 33 -0.74 -9.19 13.83
CA HIS A 33 -1.59 -9.83 12.82
C HIS A 33 -2.46 -8.86 11.99
N SER A 34 -2.16 -7.57 12.03
CA SER A 34 -2.90 -6.51 11.35
C SER A 34 -2.01 -5.77 10.36
N PHE A 35 -2.46 -5.66 9.12
CA PHE A 35 -1.79 -4.81 8.14
C PHE A 35 -2.05 -3.34 8.47
N VAL A 36 -0.98 -2.54 8.51
CA VAL A 36 -1.03 -1.10 8.77
C VAL A 36 -0.47 -0.37 7.55
N PHE A 37 -1.23 0.59 7.03
CA PHE A 37 -0.83 1.46 5.92
C PHE A 37 -0.84 2.91 6.39
N CYS A 38 0.30 3.58 6.28
CA CYS A 38 0.46 4.97 6.66
C CYS A 38 0.63 5.82 5.40
N LEU A 39 -0.32 6.74 5.20
CA LEU A 39 -0.47 7.53 3.99
C LEU A 39 -0.29 9.03 4.26
N PRO A 40 0.05 9.84 3.24
CA PRO A 40 0.01 11.29 3.34
C PRO A 40 -1.41 11.80 3.64
N GLY A 41 -1.54 12.98 4.26
CA GLY A 41 -2.85 13.56 4.61
C GLY A 41 -3.70 14.03 3.42
N SER A 42 -3.16 14.05 2.20
CA SER A 42 -3.93 14.45 1.01
C SER A 42 -4.95 13.39 0.61
N THR A 43 -6.19 13.80 0.35
CA THR A 43 -7.23 12.93 -0.20
C THR A 43 -6.84 12.30 -1.54
N SER A 44 -6.08 13.02 -2.38
CA SER A 44 -5.58 12.46 -3.65
C SER A 44 -4.63 11.29 -3.40
N ALA A 45 -3.66 11.46 -2.50
CA ALA A 45 -2.73 10.40 -2.12
C ALA A 45 -3.45 9.17 -1.54
N CYS A 46 -4.47 9.38 -0.70
CA CYS A 46 -5.30 8.28 -0.19
C CYS A 46 -6.02 7.53 -1.32
N ARG A 47 -6.59 8.26 -2.29
CA ARG A 47 -7.23 7.66 -3.46
C ARG A 47 -6.24 6.88 -4.32
N THR A 48 -5.07 7.44 -4.61
CA THR A 48 -4.01 6.79 -5.39
C THR A 48 -3.56 5.51 -4.71
N ALA A 49 -3.28 5.53 -3.41
CA ALA A 49 -2.91 4.34 -2.65
C ALA A 49 -4.01 3.27 -2.68
N TRP A 50 -5.27 3.66 -2.50
CA TRP A 50 -6.39 2.73 -2.50
C TRP A 50 -6.59 2.09 -3.87
N GLU A 51 -6.83 2.89 -4.91
CA GLU A 51 -7.22 2.39 -6.24
C GLU A 51 -6.07 1.68 -6.96
N LYS A 52 -4.82 2.13 -6.77
CA LYS A 52 -3.66 1.57 -7.51
C LYS A 52 -2.97 0.42 -6.78
N ILE A 53 -3.13 0.30 -5.45
CA ILE A 53 -2.31 -0.63 -4.64
C ILE A 53 -3.17 -1.44 -3.66
N VAL A 54 -3.73 -0.77 -2.65
CA VAL A 54 -4.30 -1.45 -1.47
C VAL A 54 -5.51 -2.29 -1.86
N ARG A 55 -6.39 -1.78 -2.72
CA ARG A 55 -7.60 -2.49 -3.16
C ARG A 55 -7.26 -3.84 -3.79
N ALA A 56 -6.28 -3.89 -4.69
CA ALA A 56 -5.87 -5.15 -5.33
C ALA A 56 -5.25 -6.13 -4.32
N GLN A 57 -4.45 -5.64 -3.37
CA GLN A 57 -3.82 -6.48 -2.34
C GLN A 57 -4.81 -7.02 -1.31
N LEU A 58 -5.92 -6.32 -1.07
CA LEU A 58 -7.01 -6.78 -0.19
C LEU A 58 -8.12 -7.56 -0.92
N ASP A 59 -8.04 -7.70 -2.24
CA ASP A 59 -8.94 -8.58 -3.00
C ASP A 59 -8.35 -9.99 -3.10
N ALA A 60 -9.04 -10.98 -2.52
CA ALA A 60 -8.61 -12.38 -2.51
C ALA A 60 -8.53 -13.00 -3.91
N ARG A 61 -9.16 -12.39 -4.92
CA ARG A 61 -9.16 -12.85 -6.32
C ARG A 61 -7.91 -12.42 -7.08
N THR A 62 -7.14 -11.46 -6.56
CA THR A 62 -5.93 -10.96 -7.20
C THR A 62 -4.87 -12.05 -7.29
N LYS A 63 -4.36 -12.27 -8.50
CA LYS A 63 -3.29 -13.22 -8.83
C LYS A 63 -1.99 -12.45 -9.16
N PRO A 64 -0.81 -13.06 -9.03
CA PRO A 64 -0.55 -14.42 -8.53
C PRO A 64 -0.63 -14.55 -6.99
N CYS A 65 -0.54 -13.44 -6.27
CA CYS A 65 -0.59 -13.40 -4.81
C CYS A 65 -1.23 -12.09 -4.30
N ASN A 66 -1.73 -12.11 -3.06
CA ASN A 66 -2.34 -10.95 -2.41
C ASN A 66 -2.30 -11.08 -0.88
N LEU A 67 -2.43 -9.96 -0.17
CA LEU A 67 -2.44 -9.91 1.30
C LEU A 67 -3.69 -10.55 1.92
N ALA A 68 -4.83 -10.53 1.23
CA ALA A 68 -6.08 -11.11 1.74
C ALA A 68 -5.97 -12.62 1.99
N THR A 69 -5.28 -13.35 1.11
CA THR A 69 -5.01 -14.80 1.28
C THR A 69 -4.01 -15.11 2.40
N LEU A 70 -3.17 -14.14 2.77
CA LEU A 70 -2.23 -14.30 3.89
C LEU A 70 -2.91 -14.10 5.25
N ARG A 71 -4.02 -13.35 5.31
CA ARG A 71 -4.69 -12.94 6.56
C ARG A 71 -4.95 -14.09 7.55
N PRO A 72 -5.46 -15.27 7.14
CA PRO A 72 -5.73 -16.37 8.08
C PRO A 72 -4.48 -16.92 8.77
N ARG A 73 -3.31 -16.78 8.13
CA ARG A 73 -2.03 -17.36 8.58
C ARG A 73 -1.18 -16.39 9.40
N LEU A 74 -1.65 -15.17 9.62
CA LEU A 74 -0.81 -14.13 10.22
C LEU A 74 -0.47 -14.39 11.69
N GLY A 75 -1.27 -15.19 12.39
CA GLY A 75 -1.07 -15.55 13.81
C GLY A 75 -0.85 -17.03 14.07
N GLU A 76 -0.52 -17.78 13.02
CA GLU A 76 0.17 -19.07 13.16
C GLU A 76 1.65 -18.89 13.56
#